data_AF-A0A918NU50-F1
#
_entry.id   AF-A0A918NU50-F1
#
_cell.length_a   1.000
_cell.length_b   1.000
_cell.length_c   1.000
_cell.angle_alpha   90.00
_cell.angle_beta   90.00
_cell.angle_gamma   90.00
#
_symmetry.space_group_name_H-M   'P 1'
#
loop_
_entity.id
_entity.type
_entity.pdbx_description
1 polymer ?
#
loop_
_entity_poly.entity_id
_entity_poly.type
_entity_poly.pdbx_seq_one_letter_code
_entity_poly.pdbx_strand_id
1 'polypeptide(L)'
;MSLPQGPSGTAVLVGAHERISGPSWPLYACAPCRDQRRLAPAGMTDAPKQSYRQTYRAMLAHFAACAACRAEGATPCSAGAALSIAHRDVRRGAAHDLRKV
;
A
#
# COMPACT_ATOMS: atom_id res chain seq x y z
N MET A 1 -7.27 34.07 -7.61
CA MET A 1 -7.21 33.21 -6.40
C MET A 1 -5.94 32.38 -6.50
N SER A 2 -4.92 32.72 -5.73
CA SER A 2 -3.59 32.12 -5.81
C SER A 2 -3.42 31.11 -4.69
N LEU A 3 -3.13 29.84 -5.02
CA LEU A 3 -2.79 28.82 -4.03
C LEU A 3 -1.46 29.18 -3.34
N PRO A 4 -1.31 28.94 -2.03
CA PRO A 4 -0.12 29.34 -1.28
C PRO A 4 1.08 28.53 -1.74
N GLN A 5 1.99 29.19 -2.47
CA GLN A 5 3.32 28.68 -2.75
C GLN A 5 4.08 28.64 -1.42
N GLY A 6 4.44 27.44 -0.95
CA GLY A 6 5.50 27.34 0.05
C GLY A 6 6.76 28.07 -0.46
N PRO A 7 7.67 28.54 0.41
CA PRO A 7 8.79 29.43 0.07
C PRO A 7 9.83 28.86 -0.92
N SER A 8 9.57 27.71 -1.52
CA SER A 8 10.34 27.11 -2.62
C SER A 8 9.35 26.68 -3.69
N GLY A 9 9.52 27.15 -4.94
CA GLY A 9 8.70 26.78 -6.11
C GLY A 9 8.73 25.28 -6.49
N THR A 10 9.25 24.42 -5.61
CA THR A 10 9.37 22.96 -5.76
C THR A 10 8.58 22.17 -4.70
N ALA A 11 7.80 22.86 -3.85
CA ALA A 11 6.98 22.22 -2.84
C ALA A 11 5.84 21.43 -3.49
N VAL A 12 5.78 20.12 -3.23
CA VAL A 12 4.70 19.24 -3.71
C VAL A 12 4.07 18.52 -2.54
N LEU A 13 2.83 18.07 -2.71
CA LEU A 13 2.16 17.21 -1.75
C LEU A 13 2.95 15.92 -1.58
N VAL A 14 3.28 15.54 -0.35
CA VAL A 14 3.97 14.28 -0.03
C VAL A 14 3.01 13.30 0.64
N GLY A 15 3.32 12.00 0.51
CA GLY A 15 2.56 10.93 1.15
C GLY A 15 2.34 11.21 2.63
N ALA A 16 1.10 11.03 3.10
CA ALA A 16 0.71 11.32 4.47
C ALA A 16 1.57 10.51 5.45
N HIS A 17 2.41 11.20 6.23
CA HIS A 17 3.06 10.59 7.37
C HIS A 17 2.06 10.45 8.51
N GLU A 18 2.08 9.27 9.14
CA GLU A 18 1.29 8.94 10.32
C GLU A 18 1.38 10.04 11.38
N ARG A 19 0.22 10.53 11.81
CA ARG A 19 0.04 11.05 13.16
C ARG A 19 -0.13 9.83 14.07
N ILE A 20 0.63 9.76 15.15
CA ILE A 20 0.42 8.76 16.22
C ILE A 20 -0.96 8.97 16.89
N SER A 21 -1.54 10.17 16.78
CA SER A 21 -2.92 10.43 17.18
C SER A 21 -3.54 11.58 16.36
N GLY A 22 -4.68 11.28 15.72
CA GLY A 22 -5.53 12.24 14.99
C GLY A 22 -5.52 12.10 13.46
N PRO A 23 -6.46 12.76 12.75
CA PRO A 23 -6.57 12.70 11.30
C PRO A 23 -5.27 13.13 10.62
N SER A 24 -4.83 12.41 9.60
CA SER A 24 -3.66 12.80 8.80
C SER A 24 -3.94 14.11 8.07
N TRP A 25 -2.98 15.03 8.09
CA TRP A 25 -3.06 16.29 7.35
C TRP A 25 -2.16 16.22 6.12
N PRO A 26 -2.59 16.79 4.96
CA PRO A 26 -1.75 16.88 3.78
C PRO A 26 -0.51 17.72 4.10
N LEU A 27 0.68 17.14 3.86
CA LEU A 27 1.96 17.83 4.03
C LEU A 27 2.54 18.19 2.67
N TYR A 28 3.09 19.39 2.56
CA TYR A 28 3.82 19.84 1.38
C TYR A 28 5.31 19.93 1.72
N ALA A 29 6.16 19.35 0.86
CA ALA A 29 7.61 19.38 1.06
C ALA A 29 8.35 19.77 -0.22
N CYS A 30 9.36 20.63 -0.05
CA CYS A 30 10.28 21.08 -1.10
C CYS A 30 11.17 19.94 -1.61
N ALA A 31 11.75 20.05 -2.82
CA ALA A 31 12.60 18.99 -3.38
C ALA A 31 13.73 18.52 -2.44
N PRO A 32 14.60 19.39 -1.88
CA PRO A 32 15.64 18.94 -0.95
C PRO A 32 15.07 18.38 0.36
N CYS A 33 13.90 18.87 0.81
CA CYS A 33 13.19 18.36 1.98
C CYS A 33 12.75 16.90 1.76
N ARG A 34 12.27 16.58 0.55
CA ARG A 34 11.85 15.23 0.16
C ARG A 34 13.02 14.27 0.09
N ASP A 35 14.15 14.70 -0.49
CA ASP A 35 15.33 13.85 -0.62
C ASP A 35 15.95 13.50 0.74
N GLN A 36 16.11 14.50 1.62
CA GLN A 36 16.68 14.30 2.95
C GLN A 36 15.84 13.37 3.83
N ARG A 37 14.51 13.47 3.71
CA ARG A 37 13.56 12.71 4.55
C ARG A 37 12.95 11.51 3.83
N ARG A 38 13.40 11.22 2.61
CA ARG A 38 12.87 10.16 1.71
C ARG A 38 11.35 10.21 1.58
N LEU A 39 10.80 11.42 1.44
CA LEU A 39 9.35 11.64 1.30
C LEU A 39 8.96 11.45 -0.17
N ALA A 40 8.11 10.49 -0.45
CA ALA A 40 7.56 10.32 -1.79
C ALA A 40 6.46 11.37 -2.06
N PRO A 41 6.37 11.92 -3.28
CA PRO A 41 5.18 12.67 -3.70
C PRO A 41 3.91 11.84 -3.53
N ALA A 42 2.84 12.46 -3.05
CA ALA A 42 1.52 11.83 -3.01
C ALA A 42 1.12 11.45 -4.45
N GLY A 43 0.74 10.19 -4.69
CA GLY A 43 0.52 9.63 -6.03
C GLY A 43 1.68 8.81 -6.62
N MET A 44 2.92 8.93 -6.11
CA MET A 44 4.06 8.10 -6.55
C MET A 44 4.23 6.81 -5.72
N THR A 45 3.68 6.79 -4.51
CA THR A 45 3.54 5.57 -3.70
C THR A 45 2.09 5.36 -3.30
N ASP A 46 1.23 5.33 -4.31
CA ASP A 46 -0.08 4.70 -4.23
C ASP A 46 -0.05 3.44 -5.10
N ALA A 47 0.94 2.55 -4.89
CA ALA A 47 0.59 1.14 -5.05
C ALA A 47 -0.60 0.96 -4.11
N PRO A 48 -1.81 0.61 -4.61
CA PRO A 48 -2.98 0.52 -3.76
C PRO A 48 -2.58 -0.37 -2.60
N LYS A 49 -2.62 0.16 -1.37
CA LYS A 49 -2.50 -0.67 -0.17
C LYS A 49 -3.72 -1.58 -0.22
N GLN A 50 -3.60 -2.69 -0.95
CA GLN A 50 -4.69 -3.63 -1.09
C GLN A 50 -5.04 -4.03 0.32
N SER A 51 -6.25 -3.67 0.74
CA SER A 51 -6.68 -4.02 2.09
C SER A 51 -6.60 -5.53 2.23
N TYR A 52 -6.24 -6.02 3.42
CA TYR A 52 -6.24 -7.46 3.73
C TYR A 52 -7.50 -8.16 3.20
N ARG A 53 -8.66 -7.51 3.36
CA ARG A 53 -9.96 -7.99 2.87
C ARG A 53 -10.03 -8.13 1.34
N GLN A 54 -9.44 -7.20 0.59
CA GLN A 54 -9.46 -7.22 -0.87
C GLN A 54 -8.55 -8.34 -1.41
N THR A 55 -7.33 -8.46 -0.88
CA THR A 55 -6.39 -9.51 -1.28
C THR A 55 -6.90 -10.91 -0.89
N TYR A 56 -7.51 -11.04 0.28
CA TYR A 56 -8.17 -12.27 0.71
C TYR A 56 -9.34 -12.68 -0.22
N ARG A 57 -10.21 -11.72 -0.59
CA ARG A 57 -11.33 -11.98 -1.52
C ARG A 57 -10.85 -12.38 -2.91
N ALA A 58 -9.84 -11.70 -3.44
CA ALA A 58 -9.27 -12.03 -4.75
C ALA A 58 -8.66 -13.45 -4.77
N MET A 59 -7.94 -13.82 -3.71
CA MET A 59 -7.42 -15.17 -3.51
C MET A 59 -8.56 -16.19 -3.50
N LEU A 60 -9.56 -16.02 -2.62
CA LEU A 60 -10.69 -16.96 -2.54
C LEU A 60 -11.44 -17.13 -3.86
N ALA A 61 -11.74 -16.03 -4.56
CA ALA A 61 -12.43 -16.06 -5.84
C ALA A 61 -11.65 -16.85 -6.89
N HIS A 62 -10.33 -16.67 -6.94
CA HIS A 62 -9.48 -17.40 -7.87
C HIS A 62 -9.44 -18.90 -7.57
N PHE A 63 -9.22 -19.29 -6.30
CA PHE A 63 -9.16 -20.70 -5.91
C PHE A 63 -10.52 -21.41 -6.05
N ALA A 64 -11.63 -20.69 -5.94
CA ALA A 64 -12.96 -21.23 -6.21
C ALA A 64 -13.21 -21.48 -7.72
N ALA A 65 -12.70 -20.60 -8.59
CA ALA A 65 -12.96 -20.67 -10.03
C ALA A 65 -11.94 -21.50 -10.83
N CYS A 66 -10.69 -21.58 -10.36
CA CYS A 66 -9.61 -22.22 -11.13
C CYS A 66 -9.64 -23.75 -10.97
N ALA A 67 -9.89 -24.49 -12.06
CA ALA A 67 -9.88 -25.95 -12.04
C ALA A 67 -8.52 -26.53 -11.65
N ALA A 68 -7.41 -25.94 -12.11
CA ALA A 68 -6.06 -26.39 -11.78
C ALA A 68 -5.75 -26.24 -10.28
N CYS A 69 -6.20 -25.16 -9.64
CA CYS A 69 -6.00 -24.95 -8.20
C CYS A 69 -6.94 -25.79 -7.33
N ARG A 70 -8.03 -26.35 -7.89
CA ARG A 70 -9.00 -27.20 -7.17
C ARG A 70 -8.68 -28.69 -7.22
N ALA A 71 -7.76 -29.11 -8.09
CA ALA A 71 -7.34 -30.51 -8.15
C ALA A 71 -6.64 -30.89 -6.83
N GLU A 72 -7.01 -32.04 -6.25
CA GLU A 72 -6.41 -32.53 -5.02
C GLU A 72 -4.89 -32.71 -5.20
N GLY A 73 -4.11 -32.20 -4.24
CA GLY A 73 -2.64 -32.26 -4.29
C GLY A 73 -1.99 -31.35 -5.36
N ALA A 74 -2.75 -30.53 -6.08
CA ALA A 74 -2.19 -29.64 -7.08
C ALA A 74 -1.44 -28.46 -6.44
N THR A 75 -0.23 -28.20 -6.93
CA THR A 75 0.44 -26.92 -6.68
C THR A 75 -0.37 -25.78 -7.30
N PRO A 76 -0.53 -24.64 -6.60
CA PRO A 76 -1.27 -23.51 -7.16
C PRO A 76 -0.65 -23.07 -8.48
N CYS A 77 -1.49 -22.72 -9.45
CA CYS A 77 -1.01 -22.15 -10.71
C CYS A 77 -0.28 -20.82 -10.44
N SER A 78 0.46 -20.30 -11.42
CA SER A 78 1.25 -19.07 -11.26
C SER A 78 0.42 -17.88 -10.72
N ALA A 79 -0.82 -17.74 -11.18
CA ALA A 79 -1.75 -16.73 -10.68
C ALA A 79 -2.19 -16.99 -9.22
N GLY A 80 -2.53 -18.24 -8.88
CA GLY A 80 -2.88 -18.63 -7.51
C GLY A 80 -1.71 -18.49 -6.53
N ALA A 81 -0.48 -18.76 -7.00
CA ALA A 81 0.75 -18.57 -6.25
C ALA A 81 1.01 -17.08 -5.99
N ALA A 82 0.88 -16.23 -7.01
CA ALA A 82 1.01 -14.78 -6.87
C ALA A 82 0.00 -14.20 -5.85
N LEU A 83 -1.27 -14.65 -5.89
CA LEU A 83 -2.30 -14.24 -4.94
C LEU A 83 -2.01 -14.72 -3.51
N SER A 84 -1.46 -15.94 -3.38
CA SER A 84 -1.07 -16.50 -2.08
C SER A 84 0.10 -15.74 -1.45
N ILE A 85 1.07 -15.31 -2.26
CA ILE A 85 2.20 -14.45 -1.84
C ILE A 85 1.67 -13.08 -1.41
N ALA A 86 0.85 -12.43 -2.25
CA ALA A 86 0.27 -11.13 -1.94
C ALA A 86 -0.54 -11.16 -0.62
N HIS A 87 -1.36 -12.19 -0.40
CA HIS A 87 -2.11 -12.34 0.84
C HIS A 87 -1.19 -12.51 2.06
N ARG A 88 -0.10 -13.28 1.93
CA ARG A 88 0.90 -13.46 3.00
C ARG A 88 1.60 -12.15 3.35
N ASP A 89 1.97 -11.37 2.35
CA ASP A 89 2.66 -10.09 2.55
C ASP A 89 1.75 -9.07 3.24
N VAL A 90 0.49 -8.97 2.79
CA VAL A 90 -0.50 -8.09 3.43
C VAL A 90 -0.81 -8.56 4.86
N ARG A 91 -0.92 -9.87 5.10
CA ARG A 91 -1.11 -10.41 6.46
C ARG A 91 0.09 -10.13 7.37
N ARG A 92 1.32 -10.21 6.84
CA ARG A 92 2.54 -9.90 7.59
C ARG A 92 2.65 -8.41 7.91
N GLY A 93 2.31 -7.55 6.94
CA GLY A 93 2.22 -6.10 7.15
C GLY A 93 1.19 -5.75 8.23
N ALA A 94 -0.02 -6.29 8.12
CA ALA A 94 -1.08 -6.10 9.11
C ALA A 94 -0.67 -6.58 10.52
N ALA A 95 0.03 -7.72 10.61
CA ALA A 95 0.54 -8.23 11.89
C ALA A 95 1.66 -7.36 12.48
N HIS A 96 2.46 -6.73 11.63
CA HIS A 96 3.51 -5.80 12.08
C HIS A 96 2.92 -4.50 12.61
N ASP A 97 1.85 -3.99 12.00
CA ASP A 97 1.14 -2.80 12.48
C ASP A 97 0.42 -3.05 13.83
N LEU A 98 -0.10 -4.26 14.05
CA LEU A 98 -0.72 -4.65 15.33
C LEU A 98 0.28 -4.78 16.50
N ARG A 99 1.58 -4.96 16.24
CA ARG A 99 2.63 -5.04 17.28
C ARG A 99 3.18 -3.69 17.71
N LYS A 100 2.74 -2.60 17.08
CA LYS A 100 3.13 -1.23 17.45
C LYS A 100 2.14 -0.58 18.43
N VAL A 101 1.19 -1.36 18.96
CA VAL A 101 0.19 -0.94 19.97
C VAL A 101 0.67 -1.27 21.37
#